data_AF-K0JJM4-F1
#
_entry.id   AF-K0JJM4-F1
#
_cell.length_a   1.000
_cell.length_b   1.000
_cell.length_c   1.000
_cell.angle_alpha   90.00
_cell.angle_beta   90.00
_cell.angle_gamma   90.00
#
_symmetry.space_group_name_H-M   'P 1'
#
loop_
_entity.id
_entity.type
_entity.pdbx_description
1 polymer ?
#
loop_
_entity_poly.entity_id
_entity_poly.type
_entity_poly.pdbx_seq_one_letter_code
_entity_poly.pdbx_strand_id
1 'polypeptide(L)'
;FLCNYHGWAFGLDGSLESVPFEKEVYGDVLKKDTLGMKEVRVESYKGFWYGNFDQSAPNLADYLGDYRWFLDIWMDGTGGAELIGPPARSILKCNWKTPTENFIGDAYHVGWTHAASLKALGGPLAVLAGNKHLPPEGAGIQITSRHGHGVGILFNAGPALMGGEEGAMAAQWYAENQPKVAKRLSEAQAKYYGSHFNASIFPNNSYLWGTNTFKVWHPRGPHQIEVFTWTIVEKNMPQELKDAVRRSMLRTFGTAGMLESDDSDNMESMTNLNRGPHIVTGVLNSQMGMGTEHEDTESGNIIGPSAIGETRYR
;
A
#
# COMPACT_ATOMS: atom_id res chain seq x y z
N PHE A 1 -17.57 -22.78 11.03
CA PHE A 1 -17.73 -21.69 12.01
C PHE A 1 -19.00 -21.90 12.82
N LEU A 2 -19.00 -21.59 14.12
CA LEU A 2 -20.17 -21.74 14.99
C LEU A 2 -20.68 -20.37 15.44
N CYS A 3 -21.97 -20.10 15.27
CA CYS A 3 -22.62 -18.91 15.80
C CYS A 3 -22.77 -19.03 17.32
N ASN A 4 -22.16 -18.11 18.07
CA ASN A 4 -22.13 -18.14 19.53
C ASN A 4 -23.49 -17.89 20.21
N TYR A 5 -24.51 -17.45 19.46
CA TYR A 5 -25.82 -17.16 20.05
C TYR A 5 -26.69 -18.42 20.15
N HIS A 6 -27.00 -19.03 19.00
CA HIS A 6 -27.93 -20.18 18.95
C HIS A 6 -27.28 -21.45 18.38
N GLY A 7 -25.95 -21.47 18.18
CA GLY A 7 -25.23 -22.66 17.77
C GLY A 7 -25.39 -23.07 16.30
N TRP A 8 -25.86 -22.19 15.41
CA TRP A 8 -25.86 -22.47 13.96
C TRP A 8 -24.43 -22.68 13.46
N ALA A 9 -24.19 -23.76 12.75
CA ALA A 9 -22.87 -24.11 12.24
C ALA A 9 -22.81 -23.92 10.73
N PHE A 10 -21.74 -23.29 10.28
CA PHE A 10 -21.48 -23.00 8.87
C PHE A 10 -20.21 -23.68 8.39
N GLY A 11 -20.20 -24.12 7.14
CA GLY A 11 -19.03 -24.65 6.43
C GLY A 11 -17.92 -23.60 6.27
N LEU A 12 -16.76 -24.03 5.75
CA LEU A 12 -15.66 -23.11 5.40
C LEU A 12 -15.97 -22.30 4.14
N ASP A 13 -16.86 -22.81 3.29
CA ASP A 13 -17.44 -22.15 2.11
C ASP A 13 -18.65 -21.25 2.47
N GLY A 14 -19.07 -21.24 3.74
CA GLY A 14 -20.20 -20.45 4.23
C GLY A 14 -21.56 -21.14 4.11
N SER A 15 -21.64 -22.39 3.66
CA SER A 15 -22.89 -23.17 3.70
C SER A 15 -23.47 -23.25 5.12
N LEU A 16 -24.80 -23.31 5.28
CA LEU A 16 -25.42 -23.63 6.57
C LEU A 16 -25.49 -25.14 6.76
N GLU A 17 -24.63 -25.69 7.60
CA GLU A 17 -24.46 -27.14 7.77
C GLU A 17 -25.44 -27.72 8.80
N SER A 18 -25.55 -27.07 9.97
CA SER A 18 -26.41 -27.55 11.04
C SER A 18 -27.04 -26.44 11.87
N VAL A 19 -28.24 -26.74 12.37
CA VAL A 19 -29.01 -25.87 13.26
C VAL A 19 -29.47 -26.70 14.46
N PRO A 20 -29.25 -26.25 15.72
CA PRO A 20 -29.80 -26.92 16.88
C PRO A 20 -31.33 -27.00 16.83
N PHE A 21 -31.87 -28.15 17.21
CA PHE A 21 -33.31 -28.46 17.15
C PHE A 21 -33.93 -28.39 15.74
N GLU A 22 -33.14 -28.63 14.68
CA GLU A 22 -33.60 -28.64 13.29
C GLU A 22 -34.82 -29.57 13.10
N LYS A 23 -34.79 -30.79 13.66
CA LYS A 23 -35.92 -31.72 13.53
C LYS A 23 -37.07 -31.40 14.49
N GLU A 24 -36.76 -31.07 15.74
CA GLU A 24 -37.73 -30.98 16.83
C GLU A 24 -38.57 -29.69 16.77
N VAL A 25 -37.98 -28.58 16.34
CA VAL A 25 -38.61 -27.25 16.40
C VAL A 25 -38.80 -26.66 15.01
N TYR A 26 -37.82 -26.82 14.10
CA TYR A 26 -37.98 -26.33 12.72
C TYR A 26 -38.76 -27.31 11.83
N GLY A 27 -38.61 -28.62 12.03
CA GLY A 27 -39.21 -29.62 11.13
C GLY A 27 -38.76 -29.40 9.69
N ASP A 28 -39.68 -29.56 8.73
CA ASP A 28 -39.36 -29.47 7.29
C ASP A 28 -39.36 -28.03 6.73
N VAL A 29 -39.54 -27.00 7.56
CA VAL A 29 -39.65 -25.61 7.07
C VAL A 29 -38.31 -24.91 6.85
N LEU A 30 -37.22 -25.41 7.45
CA LEU A 30 -35.90 -24.80 7.34
C LEU A 30 -35.22 -25.19 6.02
N LYS A 31 -34.99 -24.21 5.15
CA LYS A 31 -34.29 -24.39 3.87
C LYS A 31 -32.83 -23.93 3.99
N LYS A 32 -31.95 -24.82 4.47
CA LYS A 32 -30.55 -24.49 4.77
C LYS A 32 -29.76 -23.95 3.57
N ASP A 33 -30.05 -24.45 2.38
CA ASP A 33 -29.47 -24.02 1.10
C ASP A 33 -29.75 -22.55 0.75
N THR A 34 -30.74 -21.92 1.38
CA THR A 34 -31.06 -20.49 1.20
C THR A 34 -30.46 -19.58 2.29
N LEU A 35 -29.82 -20.14 3.31
CA LEU A 35 -29.42 -19.45 4.54
C LEU A 35 -27.89 -19.52 4.81
N GLY A 36 -27.09 -19.76 3.77
CA GLY A 36 -25.64 -19.64 3.83
C GLY A 36 -25.17 -18.21 4.10
N MET A 37 -23.90 -18.08 4.49
CA MET A 37 -23.22 -16.79 4.59
C MET A 37 -23.21 -16.09 3.24
N LYS A 38 -23.22 -14.75 3.25
CA LYS A 38 -23.10 -13.96 2.03
C LYS A 38 -21.68 -14.07 1.48
N GLU A 39 -21.58 -14.59 0.26
CA GLU A 39 -20.31 -14.78 -0.43
C GLU A 39 -19.69 -13.44 -0.84
N VAL A 40 -18.36 -13.38 -0.75
CA VAL A 40 -17.53 -12.32 -1.32
C VAL A 40 -16.70 -12.98 -2.41
N ARG A 41 -16.65 -12.38 -3.60
CA ARG A 41 -15.80 -12.89 -4.68
C ARG A 41 -14.35 -12.65 -4.30
N VAL A 42 -13.53 -13.70 -4.30
CA VAL A 42 -12.13 -13.62 -3.86
C VAL A 42 -11.21 -14.09 -4.96
N GLU A 43 -10.18 -13.29 -5.26
CA GLU A 43 -9.14 -13.62 -6.23
C GLU A 43 -7.77 -13.26 -5.67
N SER A 44 -6.72 -13.89 -6.19
CA SER A 44 -5.34 -13.61 -5.79
C SER A 44 -4.50 -13.13 -6.95
N TYR A 45 -3.63 -12.16 -6.69
CA TYR A 45 -2.55 -11.78 -7.58
C TYR A 45 -1.22 -12.01 -6.88
N LYS A 46 -0.42 -12.95 -7.39
CA LYS A 46 0.91 -13.31 -6.85
C LYS A 46 0.93 -13.62 -5.33
N GLY A 47 -0.17 -14.15 -4.79
CA GLY A 47 -0.32 -14.50 -3.37
C GLY A 47 -0.94 -13.40 -2.49
N PHE A 48 -1.27 -12.24 -3.05
CA PHE A 48 -2.05 -11.19 -2.38
C PHE A 48 -3.52 -11.35 -2.73
N TRP A 49 -4.35 -11.53 -1.70
CA TRP A 49 -5.77 -11.83 -1.85
C TRP A 49 -6.63 -10.57 -1.74
N TYR A 50 -7.55 -10.41 -2.68
CA TYR A 50 -8.50 -9.29 -2.74
C TYR A 50 -9.92 -9.83 -2.80
N GLY A 51 -10.85 -9.08 -2.19
CA GLY A 51 -12.28 -9.39 -2.18
C GLY A 51 -13.10 -8.32 -2.89
N ASN A 52 -14.14 -8.73 -3.60
CA ASN A 52 -15.12 -7.83 -4.20
C ASN A 52 -16.54 -8.31 -3.87
N PHE A 53 -17.40 -7.39 -3.43
CA PHE A 53 -18.81 -7.68 -3.15
C PHE A 53 -19.66 -7.74 -4.42
N ASP A 54 -19.24 -7.07 -5.50
CA ASP A 54 -19.88 -7.15 -6.80
C ASP A 54 -19.41 -8.39 -7.56
N GLN A 55 -20.31 -9.36 -7.71
CA GLN A 55 -20.06 -10.62 -8.41
C GLN A 55 -19.87 -10.42 -9.92
N SER A 56 -20.28 -9.27 -10.47
CA SER A 56 -20.17 -8.91 -11.89
C SER A 56 -18.96 -8.03 -12.21
N ALA A 57 -18.17 -7.65 -11.20
CA ALA A 57 -16.96 -6.87 -11.39
C ALA A 57 -15.96 -7.57 -12.35
N PRO A 58 -15.05 -6.83 -13.02
CA PRO A 58 -13.95 -7.45 -13.75
C PRO A 58 -13.11 -8.35 -12.83
N ASN A 59 -12.39 -9.32 -13.41
CA ASN A 59 -11.44 -10.11 -12.63
C ASN A 59 -10.29 -9.21 -12.11
N LEU A 60 -9.57 -9.68 -11.10
CA LEU A 60 -8.53 -8.92 -10.43
C LEU A 60 -7.39 -8.54 -11.38
N ALA A 61 -7.03 -9.40 -12.33
CA ALA A 61 -5.97 -9.09 -13.29
C ALA A 61 -6.37 -7.93 -14.21
N ASP A 62 -7.61 -7.89 -14.66
CA ASP A 62 -8.16 -6.81 -15.49
C ASP A 62 -8.32 -5.52 -14.68
N TYR A 63 -8.75 -5.61 -13.41
CA TYR A 63 -8.81 -4.48 -12.50
C TYR A 63 -7.43 -3.86 -12.25
N LEU A 64 -6.42 -4.68 -11.96
CA LEU A 64 -5.05 -4.20 -11.82
C LEU A 64 -4.50 -3.64 -13.15
N GLY A 65 -4.94 -4.20 -14.29
CA GLY A 65 -4.62 -3.71 -15.62
C GLY A 65 -3.11 -3.62 -15.84
N ASP A 66 -2.67 -2.50 -16.41
CA ASP A 66 -1.25 -2.24 -16.71
C ASP A 66 -0.41 -1.91 -15.47
N TYR A 67 -1.04 -1.63 -14.33
CA TYR A 67 -0.33 -1.43 -13.07
C TYR A 67 0.39 -2.70 -12.58
N ARG A 68 -0.03 -3.87 -13.06
CA ARG A 68 0.67 -5.14 -12.83
C ARG A 68 2.15 -5.08 -13.20
N TRP A 69 2.50 -4.27 -14.20
CA TRP A 69 3.88 -4.05 -14.62
C TRP A 69 4.78 -3.58 -13.45
N PHE A 70 4.26 -2.67 -12.61
CA PHE A 70 4.99 -2.17 -11.43
C PHE A 70 4.87 -3.11 -10.23
N LEU A 71 3.73 -3.79 -10.06
CA LEU A 71 3.54 -4.76 -9.00
C LEU A 71 4.50 -5.95 -9.14
N ASP A 72 4.69 -6.44 -10.36
CA ASP A 72 5.53 -7.61 -10.61
C ASP A 72 6.98 -7.39 -10.17
N ILE A 73 7.48 -6.15 -10.19
CA ILE A 73 8.85 -5.78 -9.76
C ILE A 73 9.14 -6.31 -8.35
N TRP A 74 8.19 -6.18 -7.43
CA TRP A 74 8.37 -6.59 -6.04
C TRP A 74 7.57 -7.85 -5.67
N MET A 75 6.42 -8.08 -6.31
CA MET A 75 5.60 -9.27 -6.06
C MET A 75 6.18 -10.53 -6.69
N ASP A 76 6.95 -10.41 -7.78
CA ASP A 76 7.44 -11.56 -8.54
C ASP A 76 8.92 -11.45 -8.93
N GLY A 77 9.56 -10.28 -8.86
CA GLY A 77 10.93 -10.05 -9.33
C GLY A 77 11.97 -11.07 -8.83
N THR A 78 11.83 -11.53 -7.58
CA THR A 78 12.68 -12.58 -7.00
C THR A 78 11.92 -13.88 -6.67
N GLY A 79 10.72 -14.07 -7.23
CA GLY A 79 9.93 -15.30 -7.07
C GLY A 79 8.85 -15.25 -5.99
N GLY A 80 8.49 -14.07 -5.48
CA GLY A 80 7.37 -13.89 -4.56
C GLY A 80 7.63 -12.90 -3.43
N ALA A 81 6.56 -12.26 -2.95
CA ALA A 81 6.55 -11.48 -1.70
C ALA A 81 5.55 -12.05 -0.69
N GLU A 82 5.72 -11.71 0.58
CA GLU A 82 4.83 -12.10 1.68
C GLU A 82 4.68 -10.99 2.74
N LEU A 83 3.56 -11.04 3.47
CA LEU A 83 3.27 -10.16 4.59
C LEU A 83 3.71 -10.81 5.91
N ILE A 84 4.49 -10.10 6.72
CA ILE A 84 4.79 -10.53 8.09
C ILE A 84 3.67 -10.05 9.00
N GLY A 85 2.86 -11.00 9.50
CA GLY A 85 1.78 -10.75 10.46
C GLY A 85 2.14 -11.03 11.93
N PRO A 86 1.20 -10.81 12.86
CA PRO A 86 -0.09 -10.13 12.66
C PRO A 86 0.09 -8.63 12.34
N PRO A 87 -0.90 -7.96 11.71
CA PRO A 87 -0.82 -6.52 11.49
C PRO A 87 -0.84 -5.77 12.81
N ALA A 88 -0.13 -4.65 12.87
CA ALA A 88 -0.44 -3.60 13.83
C ALA A 88 -1.78 -2.95 13.45
N ARG A 89 -2.60 -2.63 14.46
CA ARG A 89 -3.92 -2.00 14.29
C ARG A 89 -3.99 -0.74 15.13
N SER A 90 -4.32 0.38 14.49
CA SER A 90 -4.52 1.67 15.16
C SER A 90 -5.74 2.39 14.61
N ILE A 91 -6.29 3.30 15.40
CA ILE A 91 -7.41 4.16 14.99
C ILE A 91 -6.86 5.54 14.70
N LEU A 92 -7.21 6.10 13.54
CA LEU A 92 -6.83 7.45 13.12
C LEU A 92 -8.10 8.24 12.79
N LYS A 93 -8.24 9.49 13.28
CA LYS A 93 -9.44 10.31 13.10
C LYS A 93 -9.40 11.12 11.80
N CYS A 94 -9.23 10.41 10.69
CA CYS A 94 -9.20 10.97 9.36
C CYS A 94 -10.15 10.23 8.40
N ASN A 95 -10.37 10.81 7.22
CA ASN A 95 -11.00 10.12 6.11
C ASN A 95 -10.00 9.16 5.46
N TRP A 96 -10.44 7.98 5.01
CA TRP A 96 -9.56 7.00 4.36
C TRP A 96 -8.84 7.53 3.11
N LYS A 97 -9.39 8.55 2.45
CA LYS A 97 -8.77 9.16 1.27
C LYS A 97 -7.49 9.94 1.59
N THR A 98 -7.38 10.56 2.76
CA THR A 98 -6.20 11.39 3.08
C THR A 98 -4.88 10.59 3.18
N PRO A 99 -4.81 9.42 3.86
CA PRO A 99 -3.60 8.60 3.76
C PRO A 99 -3.46 7.92 2.40
N THR A 100 -4.58 7.67 1.69
CA THR A 100 -4.52 7.09 0.34
C THR A 100 -3.83 8.04 -0.64
N GLU A 101 -4.22 9.32 -0.66
CA GLU A 101 -3.60 10.34 -1.54
C GLU A 101 -2.14 10.62 -1.12
N ASN A 102 -1.86 10.63 0.18
CA ASN A 102 -0.50 10.76 0.69
C ASN A 102 0.42 9.63 0.17
N PHE A 103 0.03 8.37 0.37
CA PHE A 103 0.84 7.23 -0.09
C PHE A 103 0.85 7.10 -1.62
N ILE A 104 -0.28 7.36 -2.29
CA ILE A 104 -0.37 7.20 -3.74
C ILE A 104 0.48 8.23 -4.44
N GLY A 105 0.80 9.40 -3.85
CA GLY A 105 1.75 10.26 -4.52
C GLY A 105 2.43 11.44 -3.88
N ASP A 106 2.35 11.60 -2.58
CA ASP A 106 2.95 12.75 -1.92
C ASP A 106 4.45 12.53 -1.62
N ALA A 107 5.36 12.71 -2.60
CA ALA A 107 6.77 12.88 -2.24
C ALA A 107 7.09 14.32 -1.78
N TYR A 108 6.15 15.24 -1.96
CA TYR A 108 6.34 16.67 -1.69
C TYR A 108 6.35 16.98 -0.19
N HIS A 109 5.51 16.32 0.59
CA HIS A 109 5.49 16.47 2.05
C HIS A 109 6.75 15.90 2.72
N VAL A 110 7.42 14.93 2.09
CA VAL A 110 8.50 14.14 2.73
C VAL A 110 9.59 15.04 3.31
N GLY A 111 10.10 15.99 2.53
CA GLY A 111 11.15 16.88 2.99
C GLY A 111 10.67 17.94 3.99
N TRP A 112 9.37 18.20 4.08
CA TRP A 112 8.79 19.19 4.99
C TRP A 112 8.29 18.57 6.29
N THR A 113 7.33 17.66 6.20
CA THR A 113 6.72 16.94 7.32
C THR A 113 7.76 16.11 8.06
N HIS A 114 8.58 15.33 7.35
CA HIS A 114 9.59 14.48 7.98
C HIS A 114 10.96 15.15 8.13
N ALA A 115 11.05 16.48 8.03
CA ALA A 115 12.34 17.19 8.06
C ALA A 115 13.18 16.85 9.31
N ALA A 116 12.54 16.70 10.47
CA ALA A 116 13.21 16.32 11.71
C ALA A 116 13.66 14.85 11.66
N SER A 117 12.75 13.95 11.28
CA SER A 117 13.00 12.50 11.19
C SER A 117 14.11 12.17 10.17
N LEU A 118 14.11 12.81 9.01
CA LEU A 118 15.15 12.66 7.98
C LEU A 118 16.52 13.15 8.48
N LYS A 119 16.59 14.25 9.23
CA LYS A 119 17.84 14.72 9.84
C LYS A 119 18.34 13.76 10.92
N ALA A 120 17.44 13.16 11.68
CA ALA A 120 17.78 12.20 12.73
C ALA A 120 18.27 10.85 12.16
N LEU A 121 17.62 10.37 11.10
CA LEU A 121 18.01 9.14 10.40
C LEU A 121 19.30 9.30 9.59
N GLY A 122 19.52 10.47 8.99
CA GLY A 122 20.62 10.70 8.06
C GLY A 122 20.44 9.93 6.75
N GLY A 123 21.55 9.59 6.10
CA GLY A 123 21.53 8.80 4.87
C GLY A 123 21.09 9.56 3.61
N PRO A 124 20.84 8.85 2.50
CA PRO A 124 20.61 9.46 1.19
C PRO A 124 19.38 10.38 1.12
N LEU A 125 18.32 10.09 1.88
CA LEU A 125 17.09 10.89 1.86
C LEU A 125 17.14 12.14 2.74
N ALA A 126 18.20 12.33 3.55
CA ALA A 126 18.35 13.53 4.37
C ALA A 126 18.43 14.83 3.53
N VAL A 127 18.85 14.73 2.26
CA VAL A 127 18.92 15.86 1.31
C VAL A 127 17.55 16.49 1.03
N LEU A 128 16.47 15.72 1.17
CA LEU A 128 15.11 16.23 0.98
C LEU A 128 14.70 17.18 2.11
N ALA A 129 15.35 17.11 3.29
CA ALA A 129 14.94 17.89 4.46
C ALA A 129 14.94 19.40 4.18
N GLY A 130 13.77 20.01 4.30
CA GLY A 130 13.49 21.41 4.01
C GLY A 130 13.07 21.72 2.57
N ASN A 131 12.84 20.71 1.72
CA ASN A 131 12.41 20.86 0.32
C ASN A 131 13.30 21.79 -0.52
N LYS A 132 14.61 21.80 -0.24
CA LYS A 132 15.57 22.70 -0.92
C LYS A 132 16.25 22.08 -2.13
N HIS A 133 16.44 20.76 -2.09
CA HIS A 133 17.23 20.03 -3.07
C HIS A 133 16.53 18.74 -3.45
N LEU A 134 16.66 18.37 -4.71
CA LEU A 134 16.30 17.04 -5.19
C LEU A 134 17.41 16.04 -4.81
N PRO A 135 17.09 14.73 -4.74
CA PRO A 135 18.11 13.69 -4.61
C PRO A 135 19.11 13.73 -5.78
N PRO A 136 20.38 13.35 -5.57
CA PRO A 136 21.39 13.27 -6.64
C PRO A 136 20.96 12.40 -7.83
N GLU A 137 20.18 11.36 -7.58
CA GLU A 137 19.64 10.42 -8.57
C GLU A 137 18.52 11.04 -9.43
N GLY A 138 18.10 12.26 -9.11
CA GLY A 138 17.08 13.01 -9.82
C GLY A 138 15.73 13.03 -9.10
N ALA A 139 14.75 13.62 -9.78
CA ALA A 139 13.44 13.90 -9.20
C ALA A 139 12.53 12.66 -9.08
N GLY A 140 12.97 11.49 -9.55
CA GLY A 140 12.14 10.29 -9.66
C GLY A 140 11.06 10.41 -10.73
N ILE A 141 10.04 9.55 -10.67
CA ILE A 141 8.86 9.59 -11.56
C ILE A 141 7.57 9.31 -10.80
N GLN A 142 6.44 9.63 -11.43
CA GLN A 142 5.10 9.21 -10.99
C GLN A 142 4.36 8.48 -12.10
N ILE A 143 3.55 7.50 -11.72
CA ILE A 143 2.71 6.72 -12.63
C ILE A 143 1.31 6.64 -12.07
N THR A 144 0.30 6.89 -12.90
CA THR A 144 -1.12 6.60 -12.62
C THR A 144 -1.70 5.66 -13.68
N SER A 145 -2.57 4.75 -13.26
CA SER A 145 -3.20 3.74 -14.12
C SER A 145 -4.70 3.97 -14.28
N ARG A 146 -5.28 3.33 -15.31
CA ARG A 146 -6.71 3.44 -15.67
C ARG A 146 -7.68 3.27 -14.49
N HIS A 147 -7.37 2.38 -13.55
CA HIS A 147 -8.27 2.05 -12.42
C HIS A 147 -7.89 2.79 -11.12
N GLY A 148 -7.11 3.88 -11.22
CA GLY A 148 -6.75 4.74 -10.09
C GLY A 148 -5.61 4.18 -9.23
N HIS A 149 -4.88 3.17 -9.69
CA HIS A 149 -3.65 2.74 -9.02
C HIS A 149 -2.51 3.68 -9.36
N GLY A 150 -1.59 3.89 -8.44
CA GLY A 150 -0.46 4.79 -8.68
C GLY A 150 0.79 4.41 -7.91
N VAL A 151 1.93 4.80 -8.46
CA VAL A 151 3.24 4.58 -7.87
C VAL A 151 4.20 5.71 -8.20
N GLY A 152 5.05 6.04 -7.25
CA GLY A 152 6.05 7.09 -7.33
C GLY A 152 7.35 6.46 -6.95
N ILE A 153 8.37 6.74 -7.75
CA ILE A 153 9.61 5.99 -7.68
C ILE A 153 10.74 6.98 -7.49
N LEU A 154 11.39 6.90 -6.33
CA LEU A 154 12.68 7.54 -6.09
C LEU A 154 13.78 6.52 -6.40
N PHE A 155 14.57 6.82 -7.42
CA PHE A 155 15.53 5.87 -7.98
C PHE A 155 16.62 5.49 -6.97
N ASN A 156 16.92 4.19 -6.90
CA ASN A 156 17.98 3.62 -6.06
C ASN A 156 17.87 3.96 -4.56
N ALA A 157 16.68 4.37 -4.10
CA ALA A 157 16.44 4.79 -2.73
C ALA A 157 15.78 3.71 -1.85
N GLY A 158 15.68 2.47 -2.32
CA GLY A 158 14.95 1.38 -1.64
C GLY A 158 15.31 1.25 -0.15
N PRO A 159 16.56 0.94 0.21
CA PRO A 159 16.98 0.80 1.60
C PRO A 159 17.35 2.14 2.26
N ALA A 160 16.95 3.30 1.71
CA ALA A 160 17.51 4.58 2.15
C ALA A 160 17.14 5.02 3.57
N LEU A 161 16.10 4.41 4.17
CA LEU A 161 15.73 4.60 5.59
C LEU A 161 16.35 3.54 6.51
N MET A 162 17.11 2.59 5.97
CA MET A 162 17.87 1.59 6.73
C MET A 162 19.31 2.10 6.91
N GLY A 163 19.73 2.28 8.16
CA GLY A 163 21.09 2.71 8.49
C GLY A 163 22.04 1.53 8.75
N GLY A 164 23.34 1.81 8.71
CA GLY A 164 24.39 0.88 9.16
C GLY A 164 24.41 -0.44 8.39
N GLU A 165 24.68 -1.53 9.12
CA GLU A 165 24.81 -2.89 8.57
C GLU A 165 23.49 -3.38 7.94
N GLU A 166 22.35 -3.08 8.54
CA GLU A 166 21.03 -3.46 8.00
C GLU A 166 20.81 -2.86 6.59
N GLY A 167 21.19 -1.58 6.40
CA GLY A 167 21.12 -0.92 5.10
C GLY A 167 22.09 -1.52 4.08
N ALA A 168 23.31 -1.88 4.51
CA ALA A 168 24.29 -2.53 3.65
C ALA A 168 23.83 -3.92 3.17
N MET A 169 23.23 -4.72 4.06
CA MET A 169 22.64 -6.02 3.72
C MET A 169 21.54 -5.88 2.68
N ALA A 170 20.64 -4.90 2.84
CA ALA A 170 19.57 -4.65 1.89
C ALA A 170 20.10 -4.16 0.53
N ALA A 171 21.08 -3.26 0.53
CA ALA A 171 21.72 -2.79 -0.70
C ALA A 171 22.42 -3.93 -1.46
N GLN A 172 23.13 -4.81 -0.74
CA GLN A 172 23.74 -6.01 -1.33
C GLN A 172 22.68 -6.95 -1.92
N TRP A 173 21.57 -7.18 -1.19
CA TRP A 173 20.46 -7.99 -1.69
C TRP A 173 19.89 -7.45 -3.01
N TYR A 174 19.65 -6.14 -3.10
CA TYR A 174 19.15 -5.52 -4.32
C TYR A 174 20.16 -5.67 -5.47
N ALA A 175 21.45 -5.41 -5.23
CA ALA A 175 22.49 -5.51 -6.25
C ALA A 175 22.64 -6.94 -6.80
N GLU A 176 22.61 -7.97 -5.94
CA GLU A 176 22.74 -9.36 -6.35
C GLU A 176 21.53 -9.90 -7.10
N ASN A 177 20.34 -9.35 -6.83
CA ASN A 177 19.09 -9.83 -7.41
C ASN A 177 18.61 -9.01 -8.62
N GLN A 178 19.11 -7.79 -8.82
CA GLN A 178 18.73 -6.96 -9.98
C GLN A 178 18.95 -7.67 -11.33
N PRO A 179 20.08 -8.37 -11.59
CA PRO A 179 20.24 -9.16 -12.82
C PRO A 179 19.28 -10.35 -12.94
N LYS A 180 18.78 -10.88 -11.81
CA LYS A 180 17.78 -11.96 -11.81
C LYS A 180 16.40 -11.41 -12.14
N VAL A 181 16.07 -10.22 -11.63
CA VAL A 181 14.85 -9.48 -11.96
C VAL A 181 14.84 -9.15 -13.46
N ALA A 182 15.96 -8.69 -14.02
CA ALA A 182 16.09 -8.40 -15.45
C ALA A 182 15.78 -9.63 -16.32
N LYS A 183 16.28 -10.82 -15.92
CA LYS A 183 16.01 -12.09 -16.61
C LYS A 183 14.58 -12.59 -16.44
N ARG A 184 13.96 -12.33 -15.29
CA ARG A 184 12.62 -12.85 -14.95
C ARG A 184 11.51 -11.98 -15.52
N LEU A 185 11.70 -10.66 -15.50
CA LEU A 185 10.72 -9.66 -15.90
C LEU A 185 11.19 -8.96 -17.18
N SER A 186 11.94 -7.88 -17.04
CA SER A 186 12.56 -7.13 -18.13
C SER A 186 13.69 -6.24 -17.63
N GLU A 187 14.58 -5.82 -18.52
CA GLU A 187 15.61 -4.82 -18.22
C GLU A 187 15.00 -3.49 -17.76
N ALA A 188 13.84 -3.11 -18.31
CA ALA A 188 13.11 -1.90 -17.91
C ALA A 188 12.64 -1.98 -16.46
N GLN A 189 11.97 -3.07 -16.07
CA GLN A 189 11.51 -3.30 -14.69
C GLN A 189 12.67 -3.42 -13.71
N ALA A 190 13.78 -4.03 -14.12
CA ALA A 190 14.96 -4.20 -13.28
C ALA A 190 15.64 -2.87 -12.92
N LYS A 191 15.50 -1.81 -13.73
CA LYS A 191 16.00 -0.46 -13.38
C LYS A 191 15.32 0.12 -12.15
N TYR A 192 14.06 -0.23 -11.90
CA TYR A 192 13.33 0.23 -10.72
C TYR A 192 13.50 -0.69 -9.51
N TYR A 193 14.03 -1.90 -9.70
CA TYR A 193 14.31 -2.80 -8.58
C TYR A 193 15.42 -2.22 -7.68
N GLY A 194 15.14 -2.12 -6.38
CA GLY A 194 16.00 -1.41 -5.42
C GLY A 194 15.72 0.09 -5.30
N SER A 195 14.72 0.63 -6.02
CA SER A 195 14.21 1.99 -5.81
C SER A 195 13.15 2.03 -4.70
N HIS A 196 12.87 3.22 -4.17
CA HIS A 196 11.81 3.42 -3.18
C HIS A 196 10.49 3.70 -3.89
N PHE A 197 9.45 2.93 -3.59
CA PHE A 197 8.13 3.12 -4.16
C PHE A 197 7.21 3.68 -3.09
N ASN A 198 6.46 4.73 -3.39
CA ASN A 198 5.26 5.10 -2.63
C ASN A 198 4.04 4.91 -3.51
N ALA A 199 3.09 4.09 -3.06
CA ALA A 199 2.05 3.56 -3.91
C ALA A 199 0.73 3.31 -3.19
N SER A 200 -0.37 3.36 -3.97
CA SER A 200 -1.67 2.85 -3.57
C SER A 200 -2.32 2.04 -4.69
N ILE A 201 -2.83 0.87 -4.33
CA ILE A 201 -3.78 0.09 -5.11
C ILE A 201 -5.17 0.56 -4.67
N PHE A 202 -5.84 1.30 -5.56
CA PHE A 202 -7.20 1.78 -5.34
C PHE A 202 -8.13 0.68 -4.80
N PRO A 203 -9.03 0.98 -3.84
CA PRO A 203 -9.20 2.30 -3.22
C PRO A 203 -8.25 2.55 -2.04
N ASN A 204 -8.02 1.58 -1.17
CA ASN A 204 -7.54 1.85 0.18
C ASN A 204 -6.41 0.92 0.66
N ASN A 205 -5.68 0.31 -0.28
CA ASN A 205 -4.47 -0.44 0.01
C ASN A 205 -3.25 0.35 -0.43
N SER A 206 -2.35 0.66 0.49
CA SER A 206 -1.13 1.41 0.20
C SER A 206 0.11 0.63 0.61
N TYR A 207 1.23 0.90 -0.03
CA TYR A 207 2.50 0.28 0.33
C TYR A 207 3.68 1.20 0.04
N LEU A 208 4.75 1.01 0.80
CA LEU A 208 6.06 1.52 0.48
C LEU A 208 6.98 0.34 0.18
N TRP A 209 7.50 0.24 -1.04
CA TRP A 209 8.55 -0.73 -1.38
C TRP A 209 9.93 -0.10 -1.17
N GLY A 210 10.88 -0.85 -0.63
CA GLY A 210 12.15 -0.33 -0.11
C GLY A 210 12.09 -0.11 1.40
N THR A 211 11.15 0.74 1.86
CA THR A 211 10.83 0.89 3.29
C THR A 211 10.01 -0.27 3.84
N ASN A 212 9.30 -0.98 2.94
CA ASN A 212 8.67 -2.27 3.17
C ASN A 212 7.49 -2.26 4.15
N THR A 213 6.66 -1.22 4.10
CA THR A 213 5.36 -1.17 4.81
C THR A 213 4.21 -1.46 3.85
N PHE A 214 3.16 -2.13 4.33
CA PHE A 214 1.92 -2.35 3.59
C PHE A 214 0.73 -2.13 4.49
N LYS A 215 -0.20 -1.33 4.01
CA LYS A 215 -1.26 -0.74 4.81
C LYS A 215 -2.61 -0.90 4.14
N VAL A 216 -3.64 -1.07 4.97
CA VAL A 216 -5.04 -0.96 4.55
C VAL A 216 -5.75 0.06 5.43
N TRP A 217 -6.38 1.03 4.79
CA TRP A 217 -7.12 2.11 5.44
C TRP A 217 -8.60 1.72 5.55
N HIS A 218 -8.97 0.95 6.58
CA HIS A 218 -10.35 0.47 6.71
C HIS A 218 -11.27 1.60 7.21
N PRO A 219 -12.24 2.07 6.40
CA PRO A 219 -13.09 3.19 6.77
C PRO A 219 -14.08 2.84 7.89
N ARG A 220 -14.22 3.74 8.87
CA ARG A 220 -15.17 3.67 10.00
C ARG A 220 -16.04 4.94 10.03
N GLY A 221 -16.74 5.16 8.91
CA GLY A 221 -17.43 6.43 8.63
C GLY A 221 -16.51 7.46 7.96
N PRO A 222 -16.95 8.72 7.83
CA PRO A 222 -16.23 9.73 7.07
C PRO A 222 -15.05 10.38 7.80
N HIS A 223 -14.92 10.20 9.11
CA HIS A 223 -13.93 10.91 9.96
C HIS A 223 -13.07 9.97 10.81
N GLN A 224 -13.07 8.68 10.49
CA GLN A 224 -12.28 7.70 11.23
C GLN A 224 -11.93 6.53 10.31
N ILE A 225 -10.71 6.02 10.49
CA ILE A 225 -10.27 4.76 9.92
C ILE A 225 -9.66 3.87 10.99
N GLU A 226 -9.64 2.58 10.70
CA GLU A 226 -8.75 1.63 11.34
C GLU A 226 -7.62 1.29 10.37
N VAL A 227 -6.39 1.59 10.77
CA VAL A 227 -5.19 1.36 9.99
C VAL A 227 -4.67 -0.03 10.32
N PHE A 228 -4.49 -0.87 9.30
CA PHE A 228 -3.83 -2.16 9.43
C PHE A 228 -2.45 -2.03 8.78
N THR A 229 -1.38 -2.34 9.51
CA THR A 229 0.01 -2.21 9.00
C THR A 229 0.76 -3.53 9.11
N TRP A 230 1.29 -4.02 8.01
CA TRP A 230 2.19 -5.18 7.90
C TRP A 230 3.58 -4.75 7.41
N THR A 231 4.58 -5.59 7.64
CA THR A 231 5.84 -5.54 6.89
C THR A 231 5.69 -6.39 5.63
N ILE A 232 6.22 -5.91 4.50
CA ILE A 232 6.32 -6.69 3.26
C ILE A 232 7.76 -7.08 3.00
N VAL A 233 7.98 -8.33 2.63
CA VAL A 233 9.32 -8.84 2.33
C VAL A 233 9.27 -9.75 1.12
N GLU A 234 10.39 -9.88 0.42
CA GLU A 234 10.53 -10.93 -0.58
C GLU A 234 10.66 -12.29 0.12
N LYS A 235 10.02 -13.32 -0.42
CA LYS A 235 10.01 -14.66 0.18
C LYS A 235 11.41 -15.23 0.34
N ASN A 236 12.29 -14.93 -0.62
CA ASN A 236 13.63 -15.49 -0.70
C ASN A 236 14.69 -14.68 0.06
N MET A 237 14.32 -13.56 0.71
CA MET A 237 15.24 -12.86 1.61
C MET A 237 15.71 -13.79 2.73
N PRO A 238 17.00 -13.77 3.11
CA PRO A 238 17.48 -14.44 4.32
C PRO A 238 16.69 -13.94 5.54
N GLN A 239 16.47 -14.82 6.52
CA GLN A 239 15.66 -14.48 7.71
C GLN A 239 16.21 -13.25 8.44
N GLU A 240 17.53 -13.13 8.55
CA GLU A 240 18.20 -11.99 9.18
C GLU A 240 17.85 -10.66 8.48
N LEU A 241 17.80 -10.66 7.14
CA LEU A 241 17.38 -9.50 6.36
C LEU A 241 15.89 -9.21 6.52
N LYS A 242 15.03 -10.24 6.56
CA LYS A 242 13.59 -10.05 6.86
C LYS A 242 13.39 -9.38 8.22
N ASP A 243 14.16 -9.80 9.23
CA ASP A 243 14.09 -9.23 10.57
C ASP A 243 14.62 -7.79 10.61
N ALA A 244 15.70 -7.49 9.88
CA ALA A 244 16.24 -6.13 9.74
C ALA A 244 15.23 -5.18 9.06
N VAL A 245 14.64 -5.61 7.94
CA VAL A 245 13.57 -4.89 7.24
C VAL A 245 12.39 -4.63 8.17
N ARG A 246 11.93 -5.66 8.91
CA ARG A 246 10.83 -5.52 9.87
C ARG A 246 11.12 -4.51 10.96
N ARG A 247 12.32 -4.54 11.56
CA ARG A 247 12.73 -3.56 12.59
C ARG A 247 12.74 -2.14 12.02
N SER A 248 13.30 -1.95 10.83
CA SER A 248 13.33 -0.64 10.18
C SER A 248 11.94 -0.12 9.86
N MET A 249 11.06 -0.97 9.29
CA MET A 249 9.67 -0.65 8.98
C MET A 249 8.93 -0.22 10.25
N LEU A 250 9.01 -0.99 11.34
CA LEU A 250 8.33 -0.65 12.60
C LEU A 250 8.83 0.67 13.20
N ARG A 251 10.13 0.93 13.12
CA ARG A 251 10.76 2.17 13.61
C ARG A 251 10.35 3.41 12.81
N THR A 252 10.03 3.26 11.53
CA THR A 252 9.72 4.38 10.61
C THR A 252 8.22 4.55 10.41
N PHE A 253 7.50 3.48 10.04
CA PHE A 253 6.09 3.47 9.64
C PHE A 253 5.19 2.51 10.46
N GLY A 254 5.69 1.97 11.58
CA GLY A 254 4.85 1.28 12.56
C GLY A 254 3.93 2.25 13.32
N THR A 255 3.11 1.73 14.23
CA THR A 255 2.21 2.58 15.06
C THR A 255 2.94 3.62 15.90
N ALA A 256 4.17 3.33 16.33
CA ALA A 256 5.07 4.28 17.00
C ALA A 256 6.24 4.70 16.08
N GLY A 257 6.01 4.65 14.77
CA GLY A 257 7.01 4.98 13.76
C GLY A 257 7.27 6.48 13.74
N MET A 258 8.54 6.86 13.61
CA MET A 258 8.92 8.27 13.64
C MET A 258 8.37 9.08 12.46
N LEU A 259 8.24 8.50 11.25
CA LEU A 259 7.63 9.19 10.10
C LEU A 259 6.10 9.13 10.18
N GLU A 260 5.52 7.98 10.53
CA GLU A 260 4.06 7.82 10.67
C GLU A 260 3.45 8.79 11.69
N SER A 261 4.19 9.09 12.76
CA SER A 261 3.74 10.02 13.79
C SER A 261 3.61 11.44 13.25
N ASP A 262 4.51 11.85 12.36
CA ASP A 262 4.45 13.16 11.70
C ASP A 262 3.22 13.24 10.76
N ASP A 263 2.92 12.16 10.02
CA ASP A 263 1.79 12.12 9.09
C ASP A 263 0.43 12.10 9.78
N SER A 264 0.33 11.47 10.95
CA SER A 264 -0.93 11.33 11.66
C SER A 264 -1.60 12.69 11.92
N ASP A 265 -0.82 13.70 12.30
CA ASP A 265 -1.31 15.07 12.50
C ASP A 265 -1.82 15.70 11.19
N ASN A 266 -1.11 15.51 10.08
CA ASN A 266 -1.55 15.98 8.76
C ASN A 266 -2.91 15.37 8.39
N MET A 267 -3.04 14.04 8.50
CA MET A 267 -4.24 13.30 8.10
C MET A 267 -5.46 13.70 8.93
N GLU A 268 -5.30 13.79 10.26
CA GLU A 268 -6.39 14.20 11.15
C GLU A 268 -6.77 15.67 10.91
N SER A 269 -5.79 16.55 10.71
CA SER A 269 -6.03 17.98 10.46
C SER A 269 -6.82 18.20 9.17
N MET A 270 -6.38 17.61 8.04
CA MET A 270 -7.07 17.73 6.75
C MET A 270 -8.54 17.31 6.82
N THR A 271 -8.85 16.28 7.60
CA THR A 271 -10.23 15.82 7.77
C THR A 271 -11.03 16.70 8.72
N ASN A 272 -10.45 17.07 9.88
CA ASN A 272 -11.20 17.75 10.93
C ASN A 272 -11.42 19.24 10.66
N LEU A 273 -10.53 19.90 9.91
CA LEU A 273 -10.71 21.30 9.50
C LEU A 273 -11.92 21.47 8.57
N ASN A 274 -12.23 20.46 7.75
CA ASN A 274 -13.39 20.47 6.84
C ASN A 274 -14.75 20.39 7.54
N ARG A 275 -14.80 20.38 8.89
CA ARG A 275 -16.04 20.55 9.65
C ARG A 275 -16.55 22.00 9.65
N GLY A 276 -15.68 22.96 9.32
CA GLY A 276 -16.07 24.36 9.19
C GLY A 276 -16.96 24.58 7.95
N PRO A 277 -18.18 25.14 8.07
CA PRO A 277 -19.09 25.31 6.94
C PRO A 277 -18.55 26.22 5.83
N HIS A 278 -17.63 27.14 6.16
CA HIS A 278 -16.93 27.97 5.17
C HIS A 278 -15.72 27.27 4.54
N ILE A 279 -15.12 26.29 5.22
CA ILE A 279 -13.94 25.59 4.71
C ILE A 279 -14.36 24.56 3.67
N VAL A 280 -15.44 23.82 3.94
CA VAL A 280 -15.93 22.75 3.05
C VAL A 280 -16.41 23.26 1.69
N THR A 281 -16.68 24.55 1.54
CA THR A 281 -17.03 25.15 0.24
C THR A 281 -15.82 25.44 -0.64
N GLY A 282 -14.60 25.28 -0.12
CA GLY A 282 -13.36 25.43 -0.87
C GLY A 282 -13.11 24.25 -1.82
N VAL A 283 -11.96 24.32 -2.51
CA VAL A 283 -11.49 23.27 -3.42
C VAL A 283 -10.07 22.88 -3.05
N LEU A 284 -9.73 21.61 -3.22
CA LEU A 284 -8.36 21.12 -3.14
C LEU A 284 -7.67 21.35 -4.49
N ASN A 285 -6.38 21.71 -4.45
CA ASN A 285 -5.55 21.85 -5.63
C ASN A 285 -4.68 20.61 -5.76
N SER A 286 -4.68 20.00 -6.95
CA SER A 286 -3.77 18.94 -7.32
C SER A 286 -3.20 19.21 -8.71
N GLN A 287 -2.66 20.41 -8.97
CA GLN A 287 -2.22 20.85 -10.30
C GLN A 287 -0.72 20.68 -10.57
N MET A 288 0.08 20.22 -9.61
CA MET A 288 1.52 20.03 -9.77
C MET A 288 1.81 19.01 -10.89
N GLY A 289 2.64 19.42 -11.84
CA GLY A 289 3.01 18.62 -13.00
C GLY A 289 2.02 18.61 -14.17
N MET A 290 0.87 19.31 -14.06
CA MET A 290 -0.10 19.40 -15.18
C MET A 290 0.57 19.86 -16.48
N GLY A 291 0.29 19.12 -17.57
CA GLY A 291 0.82 19.42 -18.90
C GLY A 291 2.22 18.85 -19.18
N THR A 292 2.84 18.16 -18.23
CA THR A 292 4.15 17.49 -18.42
C THR A 292 4.03 15.97 -18.53
N GLU A 293 2.82 15.45 -18.38
CA GLU A 293 2.48 14.03 -18.35
C GLU A 293 2.28 13.47 -19.76
N HIS A 294 2.68 12.22 -19.96
CA HIS A 294 2.52 11.52 -21.23
C HIS A 294 2.30 10.02 -21.01
N GLU A 295 1.94 9.31 -22.07
CA GLU A 295 1.86 7.84 -22.04
C GLU A 295 3.28 7.26 -21.98
N ASP A 296 3.54 6.41 -21.00
CA ASP A 296 4.76 5.63 -20.89
C ASP A 296 4.68 4.42 -21.81
N THR A 297 5.54 4.38 -22.82
CA THR A 297 5.56 3.29 -23.79
C THR A 297 6.03 1.95 -23.22
N GLU A 298 6.71 1.94 -22.06
CA GLU A 298 7.16 0.69 -21.43
C GLU A 298 6.04 0.01 -20.64
N SER A 299 5.25 0.78 -19.87
CA SER A 299 4.20 0.24 -19.00
C SER A 299 2.77 0.43 -19.52
N GLY A 300 2.52 1.32 -20.50
CA GLY A 300 1.18 1.67 -20.98
C GLY A 300 0.39 2.60 -20.05
N ASN A 301 1.00 3.10 -18.98
CA ASN A 301 0.37 4.01 -18.01
C ASN A 301 0.71 5.48 -18.29
N ILE A 302 0.08 6.41 -17.58
CA ILE A 302 0.45 7.83 -17.65
C ILE A 302 1.61 8.11 -16.70
N ILE A 303 2.68 8.71 -17.22
CA ILE A 303 3.91 9.04 -16.48
C ILE A 303 4.11 10.55 -16.32
N GLY A 304 4.49 10.95 -15.11
CA GLY A 304 4.97 12.27 -14.74
C GLY A 304 6.48 12.27 -14.46
N PRO A 305 7.21 13.35 -14.80
CA PRO A 305 8.67 13.38 -14.81
C PRO A 305 9.32 13.57 -13.42
N SER A 306 8.54 13.58 -12.34
CA SER A 306 9.05 13.74 -10.98
C SER A 306 8.16 13.02 -9.98
N ALA A 307 8.77 12.29 -9.04
CA ALA A 307 8.13 11.74 -7.85
C ALA A 307 7.53 12.84 -6.95
N ILE A 308 8.06 14.06 -7.01
CA ILE A 308 7.48 15.27 -6.40
C ILE A 308 6.54 15.91 -7.44
N GLY A 309 5.29 15.47 -7.42
CA GLY A 309 4.27 15.82 -8.40
C GLY A 309 2.88 15.35 -7.97
N GLU A 310 1.86 15.65 -8.76
CA GLU A 310 0.47 15.28 -8.47
C GLU A 310 -0.21 14.55 -9.64
N THR A 311 0.57 13.90 -10.51
CA THR A 311 0.06 13.06 -11.61
C THR A 311 -0.91 12.00 -11.12
N ARG A 312 -0.68 11.47 -9.93
CA ARG A 312 -1.43 10.35 -9.33
C ARG A 312 -2.68 10.77 -8.56
N TYR A 313 -2.90 12.07 -8.45
CA TYR A 313 -4.08 12.67 -7.80
C TYR A 313 -5.21 12.92 -8.81
N ARG A 314 -4.97 12.63 -10.09
CA ARG A 314 -5.85 12.87 -11.23
C ARG A 314 -5.93 11.61 -12.08
#